data_AF-A0A1T8TGT7-F1
#
_entry.id   AF-A0A1T8TGT7-F1
#
_cell.length_a   1.000
_cell.length_b   1.000
_cell.length_c   1.000
_cell.angle_alpha   90.00
_cell.angle_beta   90.00
_cell.angle_gamma   90.00
#
_symmetry.space_group_name_H-M   'P 1'
#
loop_
_entity.id
_entity.type
_entity.pdbx_description
1 polymer ?
#
loop_
_entity_poly.entity_id
_entity_poly.type
_entity_poly.pdbx_seq_one_letter_code
_entity_poly.pdbx_strand_id
1 'polypeptide(L)'
;MDDRYDQIREELRQAESATAAGSLPHLRAAVDLASQLIDEHMAEAVIDGQLSIRAAGAQVGLTENSVGPRLARTPQLNPYARGDGRVTASEINRARYDREAGIPAPTPAEQPEPLRFKPRRNNTQPKETK
;
A
#
# COMPACT_ATOMS: atom_id res chain seq x y z
N MET A 1 1.50 22.66 1.96
CA MET A 1 0.54 22.14 0.97
C MET A 1 1.13 20.84 0.46
N ASP A 2 0.32 19.77 0.41
CA ASP A 2 0.77 18.50 -0.18
C ASP A 2 0.99 18.70 -1.68
N ASP A 3 2.24 18.57 -2.11
CA ASP A 3 2.69 18.84 -3.48
C ASP A 3 1.98 17.94 -4.51
N ARG A 4 1.42 16.80 -4.08
CA ARG A 4 0.70 15.87 -4.98
C ARG A 4 -0.51 16.51 -5.64
N TYR A 5 -1.22 17.43 -4.98
CA TYR A 5 -2.34 18.13 -5.62
C TYR A 5 -1.86 19.04 -6.76
N ASP A 6 -0.71 19.68 -6.60
CA ASP A 6 -0.12 20.53 -7.63
C ASP A 6 0.46 19.69 -8.77
N GLN A 7 1.10 18.56 -8.46
CA GLN A 7 1.54 17.58 -9.46
C GLN A 7 0.36 17.02 -10.28
N ILE A 8 -0.77 16.68 -9.65
CA ILE A 8 -1.97 16.25 -10.39
C ILE A 8 -2.43 17.33 -11.36
N ARG A 9 -2.50 18.60 -10.92
CA ARG A 9 -2.89 19.71 -11.80
C ARG A 9 -1.91 19.89 -12.96
N GLU A 10 -0.62 19.71 -12.71
CA GLU A 10 0.41 19.78 -13.75
C GLU A 10 0.23 18.66 -14.77
N GLU A 11 0.12 17.41 -14.34
CA GLU A 11 -0.07 16.25 -15.23
C GLU A 11 -1.34 16.41 -16.08
N LEU A 12 -2.43 16.91 -15.50
CA LEU A 12 -3.65 17.20 -16.25
C LEU A 12 -3.45 18.31 -17.29
N ARG A 13 -2.68 19.36 -16.98
CA ARG A 13 -2.35 20.42 -17.95
C ARG A 13 -1.50 19.90 -19.10
N GLN A 14 -0.51 19.05 -18.81
CA GLN A 14 0.32 18.43 -19.83
C GLN A 14 -0.53 17.52 -20.74
N ALA A 15 -1.41 16.71 -20.16
CA ALA A 15 -2.34 15.86 -20.90
C ALA A 15 -3.27 16.65 -21.83
N GLU A 16 -3.81 17.79 -21.39
CA GLU A 16 -4.71 18.65 -22.17
C GLU A 16 -4.02 19.24 -23.40
N SER A 17 -2.72 19.55 -23.30
CA SER A 17 -1.92 20.12 -24.39
C SER A 17 -1.36 19.08 -25.38
N ALA A 18 -1.42 17.79 -25.04
CA ALA A 18 -0.82 16.71 -25.80
C ALA A 18 -1.76 16.11 -26.85
N THR A 19 -1.20 15.31 -27.77
CA THR A 19 -2.02 14.44 -28.63
C THR A 19 -2.65 13.32 -27.80
N ALA A 20 -3.69 12.66 -28.32
CA ALA A 20 -4.35 11.56 -27.61
C ALA A 20 -3.41 10.43 -27.16
N ALA A 21 -2.37 10.12 -27.95
CA ALA A 21 -1.36 9.14 -27.55
C ALA A 21 -0.39 9.71 -26.50
N GLY A 22 0.02 10.97 -26.66
CA GLY A 22 0.90 11.66 -25.72
C GLY A 22 0.27 11.96 -24.36
N SER A 23 -1.05 12.05 -24.28
CA SER A 23 -1.77 12.32 -23.03
C SER A 23 -1.86 11.10 -22.10
N LEU A 24 -1.75 9.87 -22.61
CA LEU A 24 -1.96 8.65 -21.81
C LEU A 24 -1.02 8.53 -20.60
N PRO A 25 0.30 8.76 -20.71
CA PRO A 25 1.20 8.69 -19.56
C PRO A 25 0.86 9.73 -18.48
N HIS A 26 0.52 10.96 -18.89
CA HIS A 26 0.15 12.04 -17.98
C HIS A 26 -1.15 11.75 -17.22
N LEU A 27 -2.18 11.28 -17.93
CA LEU A 27 -3.42 10.85 -17.30
C LEU A 27 -3.21 9.68 -16.34
N ARG A 28 -2.31 8.75 -16.69
CA ARG A 28 -1.96 7.64 -15.81
C ARG A 28 -1.29 8.14 -14.52
N ALA A 29 -0.33 9.04 -14.63
CA ALA A 29 0.35 9.65 -13.48
C ALA A 29 -0.65 10.37 -12.55
N ALA A 30 -1.56 11.17 -13.12
CA ALA A 30 -2.61 11.83 -12.35
C ALA A 30 -3.52 10.85 -11.60
N VAL A 31 -3.92 9.74 -12.25
CA VAL A 31 -4.71 8.67 -11.62
C VAL A 31 -3.96 7.97 -10.50
N ASP A 32 -2.67 7.68 -10.70
CA ASP A 32 -1.84 7.01 -9.69
C ASP A 32 -1.64 7.91 -8.45
N LEU A 33 -1.38 9.20 -8.64
CA LEU A 33 -1.28 10.20 -7.55
C LEU A 33 -2.61 10.35 -6.81
N ALA A 34 -3.72 10.52 -7.54
CA ALA A 34 -5.05 10.62 -6.93
C ALA A 34 -5.41 9.34 -6.15
N SER A 35 -5.04 8.17 -6.67
CA SER A 35 -5.27 6.89 -5.98
C SER A 35 -4.51 6.80 -4.66
N GLN A 36 -3.28 7.31 -4.58
CA GLN A 36 -2.51 7.36 -3.33
C GLN A 36 -3.15 8.30 -2.31
N LEU A 37 -3.58 9.49 -2.74
CA LEU A 37 -4.30 10.44 -1.88
C LEU A 37 -5.60 9.83 -1.35
N ILE A 38 -6.35 9.13 -2.19
CA ILE A 38 -7.55 8.39 -1.78
C ILE A 38 -7.22 7.34 -0.72
N ASP A 39 -6.19 6.53 -0.93
CA ASP A 39 -5.80 5.48 0.02
C ASP A 39 -5.42 6.10 1.39
N GLU A 40 -4.64 7.18 1.41
CA GLU A 40 -4.24 7.87 2.64
C GLU A 40 -5.40 8.56 3.37
N HIS A 41 -6.26 9.30 2.66
CA HIS A 41 -7.41 9.95 3.28
C HIS A 41 -8.44 8.93 3.77
N MET A 42 -8.59 7.79 3.09
CA MET A 42 -9.38 6.68 3.62
C MET A 42 -8.79 6.15 4.94
N ALA A 43 -7.46 5.96 5.01
CA ALA A 43 -6.79 5.51 6.23
C ALA A 43 -6.99 6.48 7.40
N GLU A 44 -6.85 7.78 7.15
CA GLU A 44 -7.10 8.83 8.13
C GLU A 44 -8.56 8.81 8.62
N ALA A 45 -9.53 8.80 7.70
CA ALA A 45 -10.95 8.80 8.04
C ALA A 45 -11.39 7.57 8.84
N VAL A 46 -10.81 6.40 8.56
CA VAL A 46 -11.08 5.19 9.36
C VAL A 46 -10.31 5.19 10.67
N ILE A 47 -9.12 5.76 10.78
CA ILE A 47 -8.40 5.87 12.07
C ILE A 47 -9.10 6.88 12.98
N ASP A 48 -9.53 8.03 12.48
CA ASP A 48 -10.17 9.06 13.32
C ASP A 48 -11.62 8.72 13.72
N GLY A 49 -12.11 7.52 13.37
CA GLY A 49 -13.43 7.06 13.76
C GLY A 49 -14.58 7.68 12.97
N GLN A 50 -14.30 8.55 11.99
CA GLN A 50 -15.30 9.25 11.18
C GLN A 50 -16.08 8.28 10.28
N LEU A 51 -15.42 7.24 9.74
CA LEU A 51 -16.02 6.28 8.82
C LEU A 51 -15.69 4.83 9.19
N SER A 52 -16.59 3.92 8.79
CA SER A 52 -16.31 2.48 8.71
C SER A 52 -15.57 2.14 7.41
N ILE A 53 -14.87 0.99 7.35
CA ILE A 53 -14.19 0.51 6.13
C ILE A 53 -15.15 0.50 4.94
N ARG A 54 -16.36 -0.04 5.15
CA ARG A 54 -17.39 -0.12 4.12
C ARG A 54 -17.83 1.26 3.65
N ALA A 55 -18.08 2.20 4.57
CA ALA A 55 -18.53 3.55 4.22
C ALA A 55 -17.44 4.34 3.48
N ALA A 56 -16.19 4.24 3.94
CA ALA A 56 -15.03 4.84 3.26
C ALA A 56 -14.88 4.29 1.83
N GLY A 57 -14.94 2.97 1.65
CA GLY A 57 -14.90 2.34 0.33
C GLY A 57 -16.03 2.81 -0.59
N ALA A 58 -17.26 2.88 -0.07
CA ALA A 58 -18.41 3.32 -0.85
C ALA A 58 -18.27 4.76 -1.39
N GLN A 59 -17.65 5.68 -0.63
CA GLN A 59 -17.44 7.06 -1.07
C GLN A 59 -16.53 7.19 -2.29
N VAL A 60 -15.63 6.22 -2.50
CA VAL A 60 -14.66 6.21 -3.61
C VAL A 60 -14.97 5.12 -4.64
N GLY A 61 -16.18 4.56 -4.62
CA GLY A 61 -16.62 3.55 -5.58
C GLY A 61 -15.92 2.19 -5.44
N LEU A 62 -15.35 1.90 -4.26
CA LEU A 62 -14.69 0.64 -3.96
C LEU A 62 -15.60 -0.30 -3.19
N THR A 63 -15.50 -1.58 -3.51
CA THR A 63 -16.06 -2.65 -2.69
C THR A 63 -15.24 -2.84 -1.42
N GLU A 64 -15.87 -3.26 -0.33
CA GLU A 64 -15.21 -3.43 0.98
C GLU A 64 -13.97 -4.33 0.92
N ASN A 65 -14.01 -5.42 0.14
CA ASN A 65 -12.88 -6.34 -0.05
C ASN A 65 -11.66 -5.73 -0.77
N SER A 66 -11.84 -4.59 -1.43
CA SER A 66 -10.79 -3.83 -2.13
C SER A 66 -10.10 -2.81 -1.22
N VAL A 67 -10.75 -2.42 -0.11
CA VAL A 67 -10.24 -1.38 0.79
C VAL A 67 -9.09 -1.92 1.65
N GLY A 68 -9.21 -3.12 2.21
CA GLY A 68 -8.19 -3.69 3.11
C GLY A 68 -6.75 -3.72 2.52
N PRO A 69 -6.54 -4.20 1.28
CA PRO A 69 -5.22 -4.14 0.63
C PRO A 69 -4.71 -2.72 0.35
N ARG A 70 -5.61 -1.76 0.13
CA ARG A 70 -5.26 -0.35 -0.12
C ARG A 70 -4.80 0.33 1.16
N LEU A 71 -5.55 0.16 2.25
CA LEU A 71 -5.17 0.64 3.57
C LEU A 71 -3.80 0.11 3.99
N ALA A 72 -3.49 -1.17 3.71
CA ALA A 72 -2.20 -1.78 4.01
C ALA A 72 -0.99 -1.13 3.29
N ARG A 73 -1.21 -0.35 2.22
CA ARG A 73 -0.15 0.39 1.51
C ARG A 73 0.11 1.77 2.09
N THR A 74 -0.78 2.26 2.95
CA THR A 74 -0.64 3.59 3.54
C THR A 74 0.36 3.57 4.68
N PRO A 75 1.16 4.63 4.88
CA PRO A 75 2.11 4.69 6.00
C PRO A 75 1.45 4.52 7.37
N GLN A 76 0.20 4.98 7.54
CA GLN A 76 -0.52 4.94 8.80
C GLN A 76 -0.95 3.52 9.21
N LEU A 77 -1.32 2.67 8.25
CA LEU A 77 -1.89 1.34 8.51
C LEU A 77 -1.00 0.19 8.04
N ASN A 78 0.03 0.45 7.24
CA ASN A 78 1.02 -0.56 6.85
C ASN A 78 1.64 -1.31 8.05
N PRO A 79 2.00 -0.66 9.18
CA PRO A 79 2.58 -1.40 10.30
C PRO A 79 1.60 -2.35 10.99
N TYR A 80 0.30 -2.13 10.80
CA TYR A 80 -0.77 -2.98 11.30
C TYR A 80 -1.22 -4.04 10.29
N ALA A 81 -0.69 -4.03 9.06
CA ALA A 81 -1.10 -4.97 8.04
C ALA A 81 -0.79 -6.41 8.45
N ARG A 82 -1.72 -7.31 8.15
CA ARG A 82 -1.53 -8.75 8.35
C ARG A 82 -0.54 -9.30 7.32
N GLY A 83 -0.04 -10.52 7.57
CA GLY A 83 0.88 -11.21 6.68
C GLY A 83 0.34 -11.51 5.27
N ASP A 84 -0.98 -11.38 5.04
CA ASP A 84 -1.62 -11.47 3.72
C ASP A 84 -1.72 -10.11 2.99
N GLY A 85 -1.12 -9.05 3.56
CA GLY A 85 -1.10 -7.71 2.98
C GLY A 85 -2.43 -6.96 3.08
N ARG A 86 -3.26 -7.29 4.08
CA ARG A 86 -4.56 -6.65 4.30
C ARG A 86 -4.68 -6.08 5.71
N VAL A 87 -5.48 -5.02 5.81
CA VAL A 87 -5.95 -4.43 7.06
C VAL A 87 -7.44 -4.71 7.20
N THR A 88 -7.88 -5.22 8.35
CA THR A 88 -9.30 -5.46 8.67
C THR A 88 -9.75 -4.55 9.81
N ALA A 89 -11.03 -4.68 10.21
CA ALA A 89 -11.58 -3.91 11.32
C ALA A 89 -10.81 -4.12 12.64
N SER A 90 -10.26 -5.33 12.87
CA SER A 90 -9.46 -5.62 14.07
C SER A 90 -8.18 -4.79 14.12
N GLU A 91 -7.45 -4.73 13.00
CA GLU A 91 -6.21 -3.95 12.87
C GLU A 91 -6.49 -2.44 12.96
N ILE A 92 -7.61 -1.97 12.40
CA ILE A 92 -8.03 -0.57 12.55
C ILE A 92 -8.36 -0.25 14.01
N ASN A 93 -9.11 -1.10 14.70
CA ASN A 93 -9.41 -0.90 16.12
C ASN A 93 -8.13 -0.88 16.97
N ARG A 94 -7.14 -1.69 16.61
CA ARG A 94 -5.82 -1.64 17.26
C ARG A 94 -5.09 -0.33 16.99
N ALA A 95 -5.07 0.13 15.74
CA ALA A 95 -4.45 1.40 15.37
C ALA A 95 -5.12 2.59 16.07
N ARG A 96 -6.46 2.58 16.19
CA ARG A 96 -7.23 3.56 16.96
C ARG A 96 -6.82 3.57 18.43
N TYR A 97 -6.81 2.40 19.05
CA TYR A 97 -6.41 2.25 20.45
C TYR A 97 -4.99 2.77 20.69
N ASP A 98 -4.03 2.38 19.85
CA ASP A 98 -2.64 2.82 20.00
C ASP A 98 -2.52 4.35 19.83
N ARG A 99 -3.23 4.95 18.87
CA ARG A 99 -3.28 6.42 18.68
C ARG A 99 -3.89 7.13 19.89
N GLU A 100 -5.02 6.65 20.41
CA GLU A 100 -5.67 7.22 21.60
C GLU A 100 -4.81 7.08 22.85
N ALA A 101 -4.12 5.95 23.00
CA ALA A 101 -3.24 5.66 24.13
C ALA A 101 -1.84 6.30 24.00
N GLY A 102 -1.54 6.99 22.89
CA GLY A 102 -0.21 7.55 22.61
C GLY A 102 0.88 6.49 22.44
N ILE A 103 0.50 5.25 22.13
CA ILE A 103 1.41 4.14 21.87
C ILE A 103 1.91 4.28 20.43
N PRO A 104 3.24 4.23 20.19
CA PRO A 104 3.77 4.28 18.84
C PRO A 104 3.31 3.06 18.03
N ALA A 105 3.10 3.25 16.72
CA ALA A 105 2.74 2.17 15.82
C ALA A 105 3.79 1.04 15.91
N PRO A 106 3.38 -0.24 15.79
CA PRO A 106 4.30 -1.36 15.82
C PRO A 106 5.33 -1.21 14.70
N THR A 107 6.56 -1.65 14.92
CA THR A 107 7.52 -1.74 13.82
C THR A 107 7.01 -2.78 12.82
N PRO A 108 6.94 -2.47 11.51
CA PRO A 108 6.57 -3.47 10.51
C PRO A 108 7.47 -4.70 10.67
N ALA A 109 6.87 -5.89 10.79
CA ALA A 109 7.64 -7.12 10.82
C ALA A 109 8.44 -7.22 9.51
N GLU A 110 9.76 -7.38 9.60
CA GLU A 110 10.60 -7.65 8.42
C GLU A 110 10.00 -8.85 7.68
N GLN A 111 9.67 -8.66 6.40
CA GLN A 111 9.19 -9.77 5.59
C GLN A 111 10.30 -10.83 5.56
N PRO A 112 10.00 -12.11 5.88
CA PRO A 112 11.02 -13.14 5.89
C PRO A 112 11.65 -13.25 4.50
N GLU A 113 12.98 -13.17 4.44
CA GLU A 113 13.74 -13.21 3.20
C GLU A 113 13.36 -14.47 2.38
N PRO A 114 13.03 -14.35 1.09
CA PRO A 114 12.58 -15.48 0.30
C PRO A 114 13.63 -16.59 0.30
N LEU A 115 13.19 -17.81 0.63
CA LEU A 115 14.07 -18.98 0.74
C LEU A 115 14.84 -19.19 -0.57
N ARG A 116 16.17 -19.04 -0.52
CA ARG A 116 17.05 -19.30 -1.65
C ARG A 116 17.32 -20.80 -1.76
N PHE A 117 17.07 -21.36 -2.95
CA PHE A 117 17.45 -22.73 -3.26
C PHE A 117 18.98 -22.88 -3.13
N LYS A 118 19.45 -23.74 -2.22
CA LYS A 118 20.88 -24.10 -2.10
C LYS A 118 21.13 -25.39 -2.89
N PRO A 119 21.89 -25.37 -4.00
CA PRO A 119 22.27 -26.58 -4.71
C PRO A 119 23.04 -27.54 -3.79
N ARG A 120 22.71 -28.83 -3.84
CA ARG A 120 23.45 -29.86 -3.10
C ARG A 120 24.84 -30.00 -3.69
N ARG A 121 25.88 -29.92 -2.85
CA ARG A 121 27.26 -30.22 -3.26
C ARG A 121 27.40 -31.72 -3.51
N ASN A 122 27.63 -32.13 -4.75
CA ASN A 122 28.02 -33.48 -5.08
C ASN A 122 29.47 -33.69 -4.65
N ASN A 123 29.69 -34.43 -3.56
CA ASN A 123 31.03 -34.83 -3.15
C ASN A 123 31.44 -36.07 -3.95
N THR A 124 31.92 -35.88 -5.17
CA THR A 124 32.53 -36.96 -5.94
C THR A 124 33.97 -37.13 -5.43
N GLN A 125 34.17 -38.02 -4.46
CA GLN A 125 35.53 -38.46 -4.12
C GLN A 125 36.11 -39.24 -5.32
N PRO A 126 37.31 -38.92 -5.81
CA PRO A 126 37.95 -39.70 -6.87
C PRO A 126 38.32 -41.09 -6.32
N LYS A 127 37.91 -42.14 -7.04
CA LYS A 127 38.34 -43.52 -6.76
C LYS A 127 39.81 -43.67 -7.17
N GLU A 128 40.67 -44.00 -6.21
CA GLU A 128 42.05 -44.42 -6.47
C GLU A 128 42.06 -45.69 -7.33
N THR A 129 42.68 -45.63 -8.50
CA THR A 129 43.00 -46.79 -9.32
C THR A 129 44.30 -47.42 -8.87
N LYS A 130 44.25 -48.74 -8.75
CA LYS A 130 45.29 -49.67 -8.31
C LYS A 130 46.43 -49.83 -9.32
#